data_AF-A0A933J8N7-F1
#
_entry.id   AF-A0A933J8N7-F1
#
_cell.length_a   1.000
_cell.length_b   1.000
_cell.length_c   1.000
_cell.angle_alpha   90.00
_cell.angle_beta   90.00
_cell.angle_gamma   90.00
#
_symmetry.space_group_name_H-M   'P 1'
#
loop_
_entity.id
_entity.type
_entity.pdbx_description
1 polymer ?
#
loop_
_entity_poly.entity_id
_entity_poly.type
_entity_poly.pdbx_seq_one_letter_code
_entity_poly.pdbx_strand_id
1 'polypeptide(L)'
;MKRFASALLTGFFLLSLTGAYAQFEFNTGDSIHDALSNTAVPVPAAPAKDAEVASGAVKPAAEKKWTVMVFINGKNDLEIAGLYNVNQMERVGSTKNMNIVVEIGRMKGQALDTDLDGDWTGAKRLLIKKDSDAEKITSPVVMTTDKVHMGDYKRAVDFVAWAKKAYPAKRYMLVLWDHGTGWRDPQQTKKASTGKGISFDDETGNYIRT
;
A
#
# COMPACT_ATOMS: atom_id res chain seq x y z
N MET A 1 78.92 0.90 9.29
CA MET A 1 78.40 1.88 10.27
C MET A 1 76.93 1.59 10.53
N LYS A 2 76.59 1.42 11.82
CA LYS A 2 75.28 1.46 12.49
C LYS A 2 74.11 0.61 11.94
N ARG A 3 73.84 -0.47 12.69
CA ARG A 3 72.59 -1.21 12.84
C ARG A 3 71.47 -0.28 13.32
N PHE A 4 70.21 -0.51 12.93
CA PHE A 4 69.04 -0.41 13.82
C PHE A 4 67.91 -1.32 13.32
N ALA A 5 67.30 -2.01 14.28
CA ALA A 5 66.18 -2.93 14.17
C ALA A 5 64.85 -2.23 14.52
N SER A 6 63.75 -3.00 14.41
CA SER A 6 62.40 -2.75 14.97
C SER A 6 61.54 -1.73 14.22
N ALA A 7 60.21 -1.87 14.10
CA ALA A 7 59.27 -2.89 14.55
C ALA A 7 58.00 -2.80 13.68
N LEU A 8 57.31 -3.93 13.56
CA LEU A 8 55.93 -4.04 13.10
C LEU A 8 55.02 -3.26 14.06
N LEU A 9 54.14 -2.39 13.55
CA LEU A 9 52.90 -2.05 14.23
C LEU A 9 51.83 -1.67 13.19
N THR A 10 50.99 -2.64 12.87
CA THR A 10 49.68 -2.46 12.25
C THR A 10 48.82 -1.58 13.16
N GLY A 11 48.65 -0.32 12.80
CA GLY A 11 47.71 0.59 13.44
C GLY A 11 46.31 0.41 12.84
N PHE A 12 45.45 -0.30 13.56
CA PHE A 12 44.00 -0.32 13.33
C PHE A 12 43.43 1.01 13.83
N PHE A 13 43.01 1.90 12.93
CA PHE A 13 42.30 3.12 13.31
C PHE A 13 40.80 2.78 13.45
N LEU A 14 40.39 2.45 14.67
CA LEU A 14 38.97 2.43 15.07
C LEU A 14 38.53 3.88 15.31
N LEU A 15 37.90 4.48 14.29
CA LEU A 15 37.20 5.75 14.46
C LEU A 15 35.84 5.45 15.13
N SER A 16 35.76 5.60 16.45
CA SER A 16 34.50 5.54 17.18
C SER A 16 33.69 6.82 16.92
N LEU A 17 32.82 6.80 15.91
CA LEU A 17 31.70 7.74 15.86
C LEU A 17 30.63 7.25 16.82
N THR A 18 30.54 7.88 17.99
CA THR A 18 29.35 7.81 18.84
C THR A 18 28.23 8.61 18.15
N GLY A 19 27.56 7.98 17.19
CA GLY A 19 26.27 8.45 16.71
C GLY A 19 25.24 8.17 17.79
N ALA A 20 24.63 9.22 18.33
CA ALA A 20 23.45 9.08 19.18
C ALA A 20 22.32 8.49 18.33
N TYR A 21 22.14 7.17 18.38
CA TYR A 21 20.89 6.56 17.99
C TYR A 21 19.86 7.03 19.00
N ALA A 22 18.94 7.90 18.58
CA ALA A 22 17.67 8.02 19.27
C ALA A 22 17.01 6.64 19.15
N GLN A 23 17.13 5.83 20.20
CA GLN A 23 16.33 4.63 20.33
C GLN A 23 14.88 5.10 20.40
N PHE A 24 14.12 4.80 19.36
CA PHE A 24 12.66 4.84 19.47
C PHE A 24 12.27 3.71 20.41
N GLU A 25 12.09 4.03 21.69
CA GLU A 25 11.43 3.13 22.63
C GLU A 25 9.95 3.01 22.22
N PHE A 26 9.56 1.82 21.74
CA PHE A 26 8.17 1.40 21.58
C PHE A 26 7.52 1.03 22.93
N ASN A 27 7.90 1.73 24.00
CA ASN A 27 7.43 1.44 25.35
C ASN A 27 7.05 2.72 26.09
N THR A 28 5.94 3.30 25.66
CA THR A 28 5.10 4.12 26.54
C THR A 28 3.77 3.39 26.63
N GLY A 29 3.39 2.98 27.85
CA GLY A 29 2.26 2.08 28.16
C GLY A 29 0.86 2.58 27.80
N ASP A 30 0.72 3.42 26.79
CA ASP A 30 -0.53 3.76 26.15
C ASP A 30 -0.70 2.86 24.93
N SER A 31 -1.84 2.19 24.87
CA SER A 31 -2.10 1.25 23.79
C SER A 31 -2.15 2.00 22.45
N ILE A 32 -1.78 1.34 21.34
CA ILE A 32 -1.99 1.88 19.99
C ILE A 32 -3.44 2.35 19.76
N HIS A 33 -4.37 1.80 20.54
CA HIS A 33 -5.78 2.17 20.56
C HIS A 33 -5.98 3.60 21.09
N ASP A 34 -5.25 4.02 22.12
CA ASP A 34 -5.36 5.37 22.71
C ASP A 34 -4.77 6.44 21.79
N ALA A 35 -3.66 6.11 21.09
CA ALA A 35 -3.03 6.99 20.10
C ALA A 35 -3.92 7.24 18.87
N LEU A 36 -4.66 6.21 18.41
CA LEU A 36 -5.61 6.32 17.29
C LEU A 36 -6.96 6.95 17.69
N SER A 37 -7.32 6.89 18.97
CA SER A 37 -8.58 7.47 19.48
C SER A 37 -8.53 9.00 19.53
N ASN A 38 -7.34 9.58 19.74
CA ASN A 38 -7.16 11.02 19.94
C ASN A 38 -6.64 11.76 18.70
N THR A 39 -6.43 11.08 17.57
CA THR A 39 -6.03 11.73 16.32
C THR A 39 -7.27 12.11 15.52
N ALA A 40 -7.61 13.40 15.49
CA ALA A 40 -8.59 13.93 14.55
C ALA A 40 -8.04 13.77 13.12
N VAL A 41 -8.56 12.80 12.38
CA VAL A 41 -8.26 12.66 10.94
C VAL A 41 -8.90 13.85 10.24
N PRO A 42 -8.13 14.72 9.56
CA PRO A 42 -8.72 15.80 8.76
C PRO A 42 -9.64 15.16 7.73
N VAL A 43 -10.90 15.58 7.69
CA VAL A 43 -11.82 15.17 6.62
C VAL A 43 -11.37 15.91 5.36
N PRO A 44 -10.84 15.22 4.33
CA PRO A 44 -10.55 15.89 3.07
C PRO A 44 -11.86 16.45 2.51
N ALA A 45 -11.79 17.66 1.94
CA ALA A 45 -12.92 18.24 1.25
C ALA A 45 -13.44 17.25 0.19
N ALA A 46 -14.76 17.07 0.14
CA ALA A 46 -15.39 16.22 -0.87
C ALA A 46 -14.89 16.67 -2.26
N PRO A 47 -14.41 15.76 -3.11
CA PRO A 47 -13.96 16.14 -4.44
C PRO A 47 -15.11 16.78 -5.20
N ALA A 48 -14.79 17.86 -5.91
CA ALA A 48 -15.72 18.49 -6.83
C ALA A 48 -16.29 17.43 -7.78
N LYS A 49 -17.61 17.50 -8.01
CA LYS A 49 -18.26 16.79 -9.10
C LYS A 49 -17.52 17.19 -10.37
N ASP A 50 -16.73 16.28 -10.93
CA ASP A 50 -16.43 16.11 -12.36
C ASP A 50 -15.30 15.09 -12.51
N ALA A 51 -15.70 13.82 -12.53
CA ALA A 51 -15.03 12.75 -13.24
C ALA A 51 -16.06 11.61 -13.37
N GLU A 52 -16.73 11.53 -14.53
CA GLU A 52 -17.43 10.31 -14.91
C GLU A 52 -16.39 9.21 -15.11
N VAL A 53 -16.11 8.46 -14.05
CA VAL A 53 -15.47 7.16 -14.14
C VAL A 53 -16.60 6.15 -14.24
N ALA A 54 -16.63 5.40 -15.36
CA ALA A 54 -17.70 4.49 -15.72
C ALA A 54 -17.89 3.39 -14.65
N SER A 55 -18.77 3.66 -13.69
CA SER A 55 -19.33 2.66 -12.80
C SER A 55 -20.36 1.86 -13.62
N GLY A 56 -19.95 0.73 -14.19
CA GLY A 56 -20.89 -0.28 -14.65
C GLY A 56 -21.95 -0.57 -13.58
N ALA A 57 -23.15 -0.98 -13.98
CA ALA A 57 -24.25 -1.22 -13.04
C ALA A 57 -23.92 -2.40 -12.11
N VAL A 58 -23.31 -2.12 -10.95
CA VAL A 58 -23.07 -3.12 -9.93
C VAL A 58 -24.34 -3.30 -9.11
N LYS A 59 -24.93 -4.49 -9.14
CA LYS A 59 -26.00 -4.87 -8.22
C LYS A 59 -25.44 -4.89 -6.80
N PRO A 60 -25.96 -4.05 -5.87
CA PRO A 60 -25.46 -4.02 -4.50
C PRO A 60 -25.64 -5.36 -3.80
N ALA A 61 -24.62 -5.79 -3.06
CA ALA A 61 -24.73 -6.90 -2.12
C ALA A 61 -25.59 -6.50 -0.91
N ALA A 62 -26.01 -7.49 -0.12
CA ALA A 62 -26.68 -7.23 1.15
C ALA A 62 -25.74 -6.48 2.11
N GLU A 63 -26.31 -5.55 2.89
CA GLU A 63 -25.54 -4.77 3.87
C GLU A 63 -24.92 -5.68 4.94
N LYS A 64 -23.63 -5.44 5.26
CA LYS A 64 -22.89 -6.16 6.31
C LYS A 64 -22.46 -5.26 7.46
N LYS A 65 -21.86 -5.84 8.51
CA LYS A 65 -21.33 -5.05 9.64
C LYS A 65 -20.09 -4.25 9.22
N TRP A 66 -19.22 -4.85 8.43
CA TRP A 66 -17.97 -4.24 7.96
C TRP A 66 -17.74 -4.46 6.47
N THR A 67 -17.17 -3.44 5.83
CA THR A 67 -16.48 -3.58 4.54
C THR A 67 -15.04 -3.08 4.72
N VAL A 68 -14.09 -3.99 4.55
CA VAL A 68 -12.66 -3.70 4.53
C VAL A 68 -12.25 -3.54 3.08
N MET A 69 -11.70 -2.38 2.75
CA MET A 69 -11.25 -1.98 1.42
C MET A 69 -9.74 -1.93 1.44
N VAL A 70 -9.08 -2.73 0.61
CA VAL A 70 -7.61 -2.75 0.51
C VAL A 70 -7.22 -2.30 -0.88
N PHE A 71 -6.56 -1.16 -0.95
CA PHE A 71 -6.05 -0.58 -2.18
C PHE A 71 -4.55 -0.87 -2.25
N ILE A 72 -4.16 -1.76 -3.16
CA ILE A 72 -2.80 -2.25 -3.34
C ILE A 72 -2.26 -1.66 -4.64
N ASN A 73 -1.35 -0.72 -4.51
CA ASN A 73 -0.61 -0.25 -5.67
C ASN A 73 0.63 -1.12 -5.90
N GLY A 74 0.51 -2.12 -6.77
CA GLY A 74 1.63 -2.97 -7.19
C GLY A 74 2.30 -2.48 -8.47
N LYS A 75 2.08 -1.23 -8.90
CA LYS A 75 2.73 -0.67 -10.10
C LYS A 75 4.14 -0.17 -9.77
N ASN A 76 4.95 -1.04 -9.20
CA ASN A 76 6.33 -0.84 -8.77
C ASN A 76 6.96 -2.20 -8.38
N ASP A 77 8.11 -2.19 -7.71
CA ASP A 77 8.84 -3.38 -7.26
C ASP A 77 8.16 -4.17 -6.11
N LEU A 78 7.06 -3.68 -5.53
CA LEU A 78 6.28 -4.37 -4.51
C LEU A 78 5.15 -5.25 -5.08
N GLU A 79 5.02 -5.36 -6.41
CA GLU A 79 3.96 -6.15 -7.05
C GLU A 79 3.82 -7.56 -6.45
N ILE A 80 4.94 -8.28 -6.35
CA ILE A 80 4.98 -9.64 -5.83
C ILE A 80 4.46 -9.72 -4.38
N ALA A 81 4.84 -8.77 -3.53
CA ALA A 81 4.37 -8.70 -2.16
C ALA A 81 2.86 -8.38 -2.09
N GLY A 82 2.37 -7.52 -2.97
CA GLY A 82 0.95 -7.22 -3.13
C GLY A 82 0.13 -8.46 -3.47
N LEU A 83 0.59 -9.25 -4.46
CA LEU A 83 -0.04 -10.51 -4.86
C LEU A 83 -0.07 -11.53 -3.71
N TYR A 84 1.06 -11.73 -3.01
CA TYR A 84 1.08 -12.60 -1.83
C TYR A 84 0.14 -12.11 -0.73
N ASN A 85 0.03 -10.80 -0.51
CA ASN A 85 -0.88 -10.22 0.48
C ASN A 85 -2.35 -10.49 0.12
N VAL A 86 -2.72 -10.44 -1.17
CA VAL A 86 -4.05 -10.87 -1.62
C VAL A 86 -4.30 -12.33 -1.28
N ASN A 87 -3.35 -13.21 -1.60
CA ASN A 87 -3.48 -14.63 -1.32
C ASN A 87 -3.55 -14.93 0.21
N GLN A 88 -2.81 -14.20 1.04
CA GLN A 88 -2.93 -14.32 2.49
C GLN A 88 -4.31 -13.88 3.02
N MET A 89 -4.95 -12.88 2.40
CA MET A 89 -6.32 -12.47 2.77
C MET A 89 -7.34 -13.57 2.47
N GLU A 90 -7.11 -14.41 1.47
CA GLU A 90 -7.97 -15.56 1.12
C GLU A 90 -7.97 -16.65 2.20
N ARG A 91 -6.96 -16.71 3.08
CA ARG A 91 -6.99 -17.62 4.23
C ARG A 91 -8.12 -17.32 5.21
N VAL A 92 -8.61 -16.08 5.23
CA VAL A 92 -9.74 -15.63 6.06
C VAL A 92 -10.99 -15.43 5.20
N GLY A 93 -10.87 -14.66 4.12
CA GLY A 93 -11.94 -14.35 3.18
C GLY A 93 -13.06 -13.47 3.75
N SER A 94 -13.96 -13.05 2.87
CA SER A 94 -15.22 -12.40 3.25
C SER A 94 -16.13 -13.36 4.00
N THR A 95 -16.83 -12.86 5.02
CA THR A 95 -17.74 -13.65 5.86
C THR A 95 -19.19 -13.15 5.73
N LYS A 96 -20.12 -13.76 6.48
CA LYS A 96 -21.51 -13.25 6.58
C LYS A 96 -21.61 -11.82 7.14
N ASN A 97 -20.62 -11.40 7.95
CA ASN A 97 -20.62 -10.10 8.64
C ASN A 97 -19.62 -9.09 8.06
N MET A 98 -18.73 -9.54 7.17
CA MET A 98 -17.64 -8.72 6.65
C MET A 98 -17.46 -8.94 5.14
N ASN A 99 -17.33 -7.86 4.39
CA ASN A 99 -16.77 -7.88 3.04
C ASN A 99 -15.28 -7.52 3.14
N ILE A 100 -14.45 -8.26 2.42
CA ILE A 100 -13.07 -7.84 2.12
C ILE A 100 -13.03 -7.64 0.61
N VAL A 101 -12.78 -6.41 0.19
CA VAL A 101 -12.65 -6.05 -1.23
C VAL A 101 -11.28 -5.46 -1.46
N VAL A 102 -10.66 -5.89 -2.56
CA VAL A 102 -9.32 -5.48 -2.94
C VAL A 102 -9.40 -4.78 -4.28
N GLU A 103 -8.65 -3.71 -4.44
CA GLU A 103 -8.17 -3.29 -5.75
C GLU A 103 -6.66 -3.46 -5.78
N ILE A 104 -6.15 -4.14 -6.81
CA ILE A 104 -4.71 -4.31 -7.03
C ILE A 104 -4.36 -3.83 -8.42
N GLY A 105 -3.33 -2.98 -8.51
CA GLY A 105 -2.74 -2.52 -9.76
C GLY A 105 -1.42 -3.24 -10.07
N ARG A 106 -1.16 -3.50 -11.35
CA ARG A 106 0.04 -4.18 -11.85
C ARG A 106 0.57 -3.51 -13.12
N MET A 107 1.89 -3.54 -13.32
CA MET A 107 2.56 -3.01 -14.50
C MET A 107 3.47 -4.08 -15.12
N LYS A 108 4.16 -3.75 -16.23
CA LYS A 108 5.25 -4.58 -16.75
C LYS A 108 6.61 -3.98 -16.41
N GLY A 109 7.65 -4.81 -16.47
CA GLY A 109 9.04 -4.36 -16.41
C GLY A 109 9.66 -4.41 -15.01
N GLN A 110 8.99 -5.03 -14.05
CA GLN A 110 9.56 -5.35 -12.75
C GLN A 110 10.58 -6.48 -12.87
N ALA A 111 11.64 -6.42 -12.08
CA ALA A 111 12.73 -7.40 -12.12
C ALA A 111 12.34 -8.80 -11.59
N LEU A 112 11.21 -8.91 -10.90
CA LEU A 112 10.69 -10.13 -10.30
C LEU A 112 9.26 -10.35 -10.76
N ASP A 113 9.00 -11.48 -11.39
CA ASP A 113 7.68 -11.91 -11.82
C ASP A 113 7.28 -13.20 -11.08
N THR A 114 5.98 -13.44 -10.95
CA THR A 114 5.42 -14.61 -10.28
C THR A 114 4.22 -15.14 -11.06
N ASP A 115 4.09 -16.46 -11.12
CA ASP A 115 2.96 -17.14 -11.75
C ASP A 115 1.70 -17.21 -10.86
N LEU A 116 1.74 -16.62 -9.66
CA LEU A 116 0.67 -16.64 -8.65
C LEU A 116 -0.68 -16.10 -9.17
N ASP A 117 -0.67 -15.12 -10.08
CA ASP A 117 -1.88 -14.64 -10.78
C ASP A 117 -1.58 -14.23 -12.24
N GLY A 118 -0.70 -14.96 -12.93
CA GLY A 118 -0.30 -14.71 -14.32
C GLY A 118 0.40 -13.36 -14.57
N ASP A 119 0.59 -12.96 -15.82
CA ASP A 119 1.23 -11.69 -16.23
C ASP A 119 0.20 -10.74 -16.89
N TRP A 120 -0.61 -10.08 -16.05
CA TRP A 120 -1.59 -9.08 -16.49
C TRP A 120 -1.22 -7.68 -16.00
N THR A 121 -1.69 -6.67 -16.73
CA THR A 121 -1.46 -5.24 -16.42
C THR A 121 -2.76 -4.51 -16.17
N GLY A 122 -2.68 -3.32 -15.56
CA GLY A 122 -3.85 -2.49 -15.27
C GLY A 122 -4.25 -2.63 -13.81
N ALA A 123 -5.54 -2.75 -13.52
CA ALA A 123 -6.04 -3.09 -12.18
C ALA A 123 -7.17 -4.11 -12.22
N LYS A 124 -7.25 -4.92 -11.16
CA LYS A 124 -8.37 -5.80 -10.87
C LYS A 124 -8.98 -5.41 -9.53
N ARG A 125 -10.32 -5.47 -9.44
CA ARG A 125 -11.03 -5.48 -8.17
C ARG A 125 -11.52 -6.89 -7.87
N LEU A 126 -11.30 -7.34 -6.65
CA LEU A 126 -11.65 -8.68 -6.19
C LEU A 126 -12.58 -8.61 -4.98
N LEU A 127 -13.52 -9.55 -4.90
CA LEU A 127 -14.20 -9.87 -3.65
C LEU A 127 -13.51 -11.06 -3.02
N ILE A 128 -12.79 -10.86 -1.92
CA ILE A 128 -11.95 -11.90 -1.36
C ILE A 128 -12.83 -13.02 -0.80
N LYS A 129 -12.59 -14.24 -1.27
CA LYS A 129 -13.23 -15.47 -0.82
C LYS A 129 -12.24 -16.30 -0.02
N LYS A 130 -12.79 -17.13 0.86
CA LYS A 130 -11.95 -18.00 1.67
C LYS A 130 -11.53 -19.19 0.82
N ASP A 131 -10.24 -19.47 0.79
CA ASP A 131 -9.69 -20.72 0.30
C ASP A 131 -8.51 -21.17 1.19
N SER A 132 -7.78 -22.18 0.71
CA SER A 132 -6.58 -22.71 1.36
C SER A 132 -5.39 -22.82 0.40
N ASP A 133 -5.47 -22.22 -0.80
CA ASP A 133 -4.41 -22.30 -1.80
C ASP A 133 -3.37 -21.22 -1.49
N ALA A 134 -2.14 -21.63 -1.15
CA ALA A 134 -1.08 -20.70 -0.81
C ALA A 134 -0.32 -20.17 -2.04
N GLU A 135 -0.62 -20.70 -3.22
CA GLU A 135 0.15 -20.48 -4.45
C GLU A 135 -0.66 -19.78 -5.55
N LYS A 136 -1.98 -19.61 -5.39
CA LYS A 136 -2.86 -19.01 -6.40
C LYS A 136 -3.96 -18.16 -5.80
N ILE A 137 -4.15 -16.97 -6.38
CA ILE A 137 -5.33 -16.16 -6.09
C ILE A 137 -6.55 -16.77 -6.77
N THR A 138 -7.56 -17.15 -5.98
CA THR A 138 -8.79 -17.80 -6.51
C THR A 138 -10.03 -16.91 -6.43
N SER A 139 -9.92 -15.77 -5.75
CA SER A 139 -11.03 -14.85 -5.53
C SER A 139 -11.60 -14.32 -6.84
N PRO A 140 -12.93 -14.18 -6.93
CA PRO A 140 -13.57 -13.66 -8.12
C PRO A 140 -13.13 -12.22 -8.41
N VAL A 141 -12.63 -12.02 -9.62
CA VAL A 141 -12.43 -10.70 -10.21
C VAL A 141 -13.80 -10.14 -10.57
N VAL A 142 -14.18 -9.03 -9.95
CA VAL A 142 -15.48 -8.39 -10.12
C VAL A 142 -15.43 -7.14 -11.01
N MET A 143 -14.22 -6.65 -11.29
CA MET A 143 -13.97 -5.56 -12.22
C MET A 143 -12.52 -5.61 -12.69
N THR A 144 -12.29 -5.32 -13.97
CA THR A 144 -10.96 -5.13 -14.55
C THR A 144 -10.90 -3.74 -15.17
N THR A 145 -9.73 -3.11 -15.10
CA THR A 145 -9.46 -1.81 -15.71
C THR A 145 -8.11 -1.89 -16.42
N ASP A 146 -8.11 -1.85 -17.75
CA ASP A 146 -6.90 -2.10 -18.54
C ASP A 146 -5.81 -1.05 -18.32
N LYS A 147 -6.20 0.22 -18.15
CA LYS A 147 -5.30 1.34 -17.92
C LYS A 147 -5.76 2.15 -16.71
N VAL A 148 -4.85 2.38 -15.78
CA VAL A 148 -5.13 3.02 -14.50
C VAL A 148 -3.88 3.70 -13.98
N HIS A 149 -4.06 4.83 -13.30
CA HIS A 149 -3.01 5.52 -12.55
C HIS A 149 -3.26 5.29 -11.06
N MET A 150 -2.54 4.35 -10.46
CA MET A 150 -2.74 3.98 -9.06
C MET A 150 -2.20 5.04 -8.10
N GLY A 151 -1.23 5.84 -8.56
CA GLY A 151 -0.73 7.02 -7.85
C GLY A 151 -1.66 8.24 -7.90
N ASP A 152 -2.78 8.22 -8.64
CA ASP A 152 -3.76 9.31 -8.59
C ASP A 152 -4.75 9.09 -7.44
N TYR A 153 -4.86 10.05 -6.50
CA TYR A 153 -5.80 9.95 -5.37
C TYR A 153 -7.25 9.76 -5.81
N LYS A 154 -7.62 10.25 -7.02
CA LYS A 154 -8.95 10.06 -7.59
C LYS A 154 -9.27 8.58 -7.79
N ARG A 155 -8.27 7.75 -8.07
CA ARG A 155 -8.45 6.30 -8.21
C ARG A 155 -8.81 5.65 -6.88
N ALA A 156 -8.14 6.02 -5.79
CA ALA A 156 -8.48 5.56 -4.45
C ALA A 156 -9.90 6.01 -4.03
N VAL A 157 -10.28 7.26 -4.36
CA VAL A 157 -11.64 7.76 -4.12
C VAL A 157 -12.68 6.97 -4.91
N ASP A 158 -12.44 6.71 -6.20
CA ASP A 158 -13.30 5.88 -7.04
C ASP A 158 -13.46 4.47 -6.47
N PHE A 159 -12.37 3.87 -6.00
CA PHE A 159 -12.42 2.56 -5.34
C PHE A 159 -13.30 2.57 -4.09
N VAL A 160 -13.15 3.58 -3.21
CA VAL A 160 -14.00 3.72 -2.02
C VAL A 160 -15.47 3.92 -2.41
N ALA A 161 -15.76 4.78 -3.37
CA ALA A 161 -17.11 5.04 -3.84
C ALA A 161 -17.77 3.77 -4.40
N TRP A 162 -17.05 3.05 -5.25
CA TRP A 162 -17.47 1.76 -5.79
C TRP A 162 -17.70 0.73 -4.68
N ALA A 163 -16.76 0.59 -3.74
CA ALA A 163 -16.86 -0.39 -2.67
C ALA A 163 -18.07 -0.15 -1.77
N LYS A 164 -18.35 1.12 -1.44
CA LYS A 164 -19.55 1.50 -0.66
C LYS A 164 -20.86 1.18 -1.40
N LYS A 165 -20.88 1.36 -2.73
CA LYS A 165 -22.05 1.06 -3.56
C LYS A 165 -22.25 -0.45 -3.77
N ALA A 166 -21.18 -1.17 -4.07
CA ALA A 166 -21.21 -2.59 -4.39
C ALA A 166 -21.34 -3.47 -3.14
N TYR A 167 -20.71 -3.07 -2.05
CA TYR A 167 -20.59 -3.85 -0.80
C TYR A 167 -20.93 -2.97 0.41
N PRO A 168 -22.21 -2.56 0.54
CA PRO A 168 -22.62 -1.69 1.63
C PRO A 168 -22.37 -2.34 3.00
N ALA A 169 -21.98 -1.53 3.96
CA ALA A 169 -21.79 -1.92 5.35
C ALA A 169 -22.04 -0.78 6.32
N LYS A 170 -22.23 -1.13 7.59
CA LYS A 170 -22.38 -0.17 8.70
C LYS A 170 -21.08 0.54 9.04
N ARG A 171 -19.93 -0.10 8.79
CA ARG A 171 -18.59 0.42 9.07
C ARG A 171 -17.65 0.10 7.91
N TYR A 172 -16.70 0.99 7.68
CA TYR A 172 -15.74 0.89 6.60
C TYR A 172 -14.33 1.07 7.14
N MET A 173 -13.39 0.31 6.58
CA MET A 173 -11.95 0.49 6.79
C MET A 173 -11.29 0.58 5.42
N LEU A 174 -10.43 1.58 5.23
CA LEU A 174 -9.58 1.70 4.04
C LEU A 174 -8.14 1.41 4.44
N VAL A 175 -7.49 0.49 3.73
CA VAL A 175 -6.07 0.22 3.81
C VAL A 175 -5.45 0.69 2.50
N LEU A 176 -4.55 1.67 2.57
CA LEU A 176 -3.70 2.08 1.46
C LEU A 176 -2.37 1.34 1.62
N TRP A 177 -2.07 0.44 0.69
CA TRP A 177 -0.89 -0.41 0.73
C TRP A 177 0.00 -0.06 -0.45
N ASP A 178 1.22 0.37 -0.14
CA ASP A 178 2.34 0.56 -1.06
C ASP A 178 3.58 1.09 -0.32
N HIS A 179 4.62 1.45 -1.07
CA HIS A 179 5.61 2.44 -0.68
C HIS A 179 5.00 3.74 -0.17
N GLY A 180 5.78 4.41 0.68
CA GLY A 180 5.46 5.75 1.12
C GLY A 180 6.64 6.41 1.81
N THR A 181 6.72 7.72 1.67
CA THR A 181 7.66 8.58 2.40
C THR A 181 6.94 9.38 3.49
N GLY A 182 5.65 9.06 3.72
CA GLY A 182 4.82 9.70 4.73
C GLY A 182 4.73 11.20 4.47
N TRP A 183 5.32 11.98 5.38
CA TRP A 183 5.29 13.44 5.34
C TRP A 183 6.35 14.07 4.43
N ARG A 184 7.17 13.27 3.74
CA ARG A 184 8.23 13.75 2.84
C ARG A 184 7.83 13.57 1.40
N ASP A 185 8.33 14.45 0.54
CA ASP A 185 8.12 14.37 -0.90
C ASP A 185 9.11 13.37 -1.52
N PRO A 186 8.64 12.36 -2.26
CA PRO A 186 9.49 11.41 -2.99
C PRO A 186 10.43 12.08 -4.01
N GLN A 187 10.03 13.21 -4.61
CA GLN A 187 10.82 13.87 -5.65
C GLN A 187 12.02 14.66 -5.12
N GLN A 188 12.13 14.85 -3.78
CA GLN A 188 13.24 15.52 -3.09
C GLN A 188 13.85 16.70 -3.85
N THR A 189 13.00 17.54 -4.47
CA THR A 189 13.51 18.63 -5.30
C THR A 189 14.26 19.64 -4.44
N LYS A 190 15.23 20.38 -5.01
CA LYS A 190 16.05 21.36 -4.28
C LYS A 190 15.25 22.49 -3.59
N LYS A 191 13.96 22.64 -3.90
CA LYS A 191 13.04 23.48 -3.14
C LYS A 191 12.41 22.61 -2.06
N ALA A 192 12.43 23.08 -0.81
CA ALA A 192 11.75 22.46 0.32
C ALA A 192 10.34 22.00 -0.10
N SER A 193 10.24 20.72 -0.45
CA SER A 193 9.02 20.15 -0.99
C SER A 193 8.17 19.82 0.21
N THR A 194 7.14 20.64 0.44
CA THR A 194 6.14 20.42 1.48
C THR A 194 5.16 19.29 1.12
N GLY A 195 5.37 18.60 -0.01
CA GLY A 195 4.52 17.53 -0.50
C GLY A 195 4.70 16.27 0.34
N LYS A 196 3.60 15.67 0.78
CA LYS A 196 3.57 14.32 1.36
C LYS A 196 3.40 13.31 0.23
N GLY A 197 3.86 12.07 0.42
CA GLY A 197 3.82 11.05 -0.62
C GLY A 197 3.58 9.64 -0.10
N ILE A 198 2.55 8.99 -0.66
CA ILE A 198 2.23 7.57 -0.49
C ILE A 198 1.77 6.99 -1.83
N SER A 199 1.74 5.66 -2.00
CA SER A 199 1.23 5.00 -3.21
C SER A 199 1.98 5.39 -4.48
N PHE A 200 3.23 4.94 -4.64
CA PHE A 200 4.12 5.26 -5.74
C PHE A 200 3.85 4.37 -6.96
N ASP A 201 3.50 4.98 -8.08
CA ASP A 201 3.22 4.31 -9.34
C ASP A 201 4.40 4.58 -10.29
N ASP A 202 5.33 3.62 -10.36
CA ASP A 202 6.56 3.72 -11.14
C ASP A 202 6.29 3.67 -12.66
N GLU A 203 5.19 3.05 -13.08
CA GLU A 203 4.77 3.03 -14.48
C GLU A 203 4.49 4.45 -14.99
N THR A 204 3.96 5.31 -14.13
CA THR A 204 3.49 6.66 -14.48
C THR A 204 4.34 7.77 -13.86
N GLY A 205 5.20 7.44 -12.89
CA GLY A 205 5.95 8.40 -12.08
C GLY A 205 5.08 9.21 -11.10
N ASN A 206 3.84 8.79 -10.88
CA ASN A 206 2.88 9.50 -10.03
C ASN A 206 2.80 8.90 -8.63
N TYR A 207 2.29 9.66 -7.66
CA TYR A 207 2.01 9.19 -6.31
C TYR A 207 0.92 10.04 -5.66
N ILE A 208 0.24 9.47 -4.66
CA ILE A 208 -0.81 10.17 -3.93
C ILE A 208 -0.15 11.23 -3.06
N ARG A 209 -0.55 12.49 -3.29
CA ARG A 209 -0.10 13.67 -2.55
C ARG A 209 -1.25 14.24 -1.71
N THR A 210 -0.89 14.84 -0.58
CA THR A 210 -1.80 15.58 0.31
C THR A 210 -1.16 16.88 0.76
#